data_AF-A0A838BW50-F1
#
_entry.id   AF-A0A838BW50-F1
#
_cell.length_a   1.000
_cell.length_b   1.000
_cell.length_c   1.000
_cell.angle_alpha   90.00
_cell.angle_beta   90.00
_cell.angle_gamma   90.00
#
_symmetry.space_group_name_H-M   'P 1'
#
loop_
_entity.id
_entity.type
_entity.pdbx_description
1 polymer ?
#
loop_
_entity_poly.entity_id
_entity_poly.type
_entity_poly.pdbx_seq_one_letter_code
_entity_poly.pdbx_strand_id
1 'polypeptide(L)'
;MNLDRLYLANRNAYLTAVNGESPRGKVFFAANILHDQLATCLKAFLIEDAVANGLTDDPRGPLATFSARASLAYALGLISKEEYEDCDTIGRIRDEFSKSLKADFETEEIRDLCQDLRCGLEATGGITPLAAPHGMNKFVTTAVSLISRFSVRHHYISRKRATYSGQPY
;
A
#
# COMPACT_ATOMS: atom_id res chain seq x y z
N MET A 1 23.78 5.07 -2.33
CA MET A 1 23.07 3.79 -2.61
C MET A 1 22.15 4.04 -3.80
N ASN A 2 22.20 3.24 -4.87
CA ASN A 2 21.39 3.43 -6.08
C ASN A 2 19.91 3.08 -5.78
N LEU A 3 18.95 3.93 -6.19
CA LEU A 3 17.50 3.74 -6.01
C LEU A 3 17.02 2.41 -6.60
N ASP A 4 17.57 1.98 -7.74
CA ASP A 4 17.21 0.71 -8.40
C ASP A 4 17.60 -0.48 -7.52
N ARG A 5 18.73 -0.38 -6.80
CA ARG A 5 19.19 -1.43 -5.90
C ARG A 5 18.31 -1.52 -4.65
N LEU A 6 17.87 -0.38 -4.10
CA LEU A 6 16.94 -0.33 -2.98
C LEU A 6 15.55 -0.86 -3.38
N TYR A 7 15.09 -0.49 -4.57
CA TYR A 7 13.85 -0.97 -5.18
C TYR A 7 13.82 -2.49 -5.30
N LEU A 8 14.86 -3.09 -5.91
CA LEU A 8 14.94 -4.53 -6.09
C LEU A 8 15.08 -5.27 -4.75
N ALA A 9 15.84 -4.73 -3.80
CA ALA A 9 16.01 -5.31 -2.49
C ALA A 9 14.69 -5.38 -1.71
N ASN A 10 13.93 -4.28 -1.63
CA ASN A 10 12.66 -4.24 -0.91
C ASN A 10 11.60 -5.15 -1.55
N ARG A 11 11.52 -5.14 -2.89
CA ARG A 11 10.62 -6.04 -3.62
C ARG A 11 10.93 -7.51 -3.34
N ASN A 12 12.21 -7.88 -3.43
CA ASN A 12 12.64 -9.26 -3.21
C ASN A 12 12.46 -9.69 -1.75
N ALA A 13 12.70 -8.78 -0.79
CA ALA A 13 12.45 -9.03 0.62
C ALA A 13 10.96 -9.29 0.88
N TYR A 14 10.06 -8.47 0.32
CA TYR A 14 8.62 -8.72 0.40
C TYR A 14 8.26 -10.07 -0.23
N LEU A 15 8.67 -10.32 -1.48
CA LEU A 15 8.38 -11.57 -2.18
C LEU A 15 8.87 -12.79 -1.40
N THR A 16 10.05 -12.70 -0.78
CA THR A 16 10.60 -13.78 0.05
C THR A 16 9.77 -13.98 1.31
N ALA A 17 9.40 -12.90 2.00
CA ALA A 17 8.60 -12.96 3.22
C ALA A 17 7.18 -13.49 2.99
N VAL A 18 6.56 -13.19 1.84
CA VAL A 18 5.22 -13.73 1.50
C VAL A 18 5.27 -15.09 0.81
N ASN A 19 6.46 -15.59 0.46
CA ASN A 19 6.62 -16.90 -0.14
C ASN A 19 6.57 -17.96 0.96
N GLY A 20 5.60 -18.86 0.89
CA GLY A 20 5.32 -19.84 1.95
C GLY A 20 4.31 -19.39 3.00
N GLU A 21 3.89 -18.13 3.00
CA GLU A 21 2.82 -17.65 3.87
C GLU A 21 1.44 -18.18 3.45
N SER A 22 0.56 -18.33 4.44
CA SER A 22 -0.86 -18.61 4.20
C SER A 22 -1.54 -17.46 3.43
N PRO A 23 -2.68 -17.68 2.76
CA PRO A 23 -3.47 -16.60 2.16
C PRO A 23 -3.69 -15.41 3.10
N ARG A 24 -4.05 -15.71 4.35
CA ARG A 24 -4.19 -14.74 5.44
C ARG A 24 -2.86 -14.01 5.72
N GLY A 25 -1.76 -14.75 5.87
CA GLY A 25 -0.44 -14.17 6.11
C GLY A 25 -0.05 -13.16 5.03
N LYS A 26 -0.24 -13.52 3.75
CA LYS A 26 0.00 -12.61 2.61
C LYS A 26 -0.79 -11.31 2.71
N VAL A 27 -2.09 -11.40 3.06
CA VAL A 27 -2.98 -10.23 3.16
C VAL A 27 -2.55 -9.29 4.28
N PHE A 28 -2.35 -9.82 5.48
CA PHE A 28 -1.96 -9.01 6.63
C PHE A 28 -0.58 -8.39 6.45
N PHE A 29 0.38 -9.15 5.90
CA PHE A 29 1.74 -8.66 5.67
C PHE A 29 1.76 -7.53 4.63
N ALA A 30 1.06 -7.70 3.50
CA ALA A 30 0.92 -6.68 2.48
C ALA A 30 0.28 -5.40 3.03
N ALA A 31 -0.84 -5.52 3.74
CA ALA A 31 -1.54 -4.38 4.32
C ALA A 31 -0.69 -3.65 5.36
N ASN A 32 0.08 -4.37 6.18
CA ASN A 32 0.95 -3.76 7.18
C ASN A 32 2.13 -3.00 6.54
N ILE A 33 2.76 -3.57 5.51
CA ILE A 33 3.85 -2.86 4.81
C ILE A 33 3.34 -1.60 4.13
N LEU A 34 2.20 -1.69 3.44
CA LEU A 34 1.60 -0.53 2.78
C LEU A 34 1.17 0.54 3.80
N HIS A 35 0.67 0.13 4.98
CA HIS A 35 0.37 1.04 6.10
C HIS A 35 1.60 1.86 6.50
N ASP A 36 2.74 1.20 6.69
CA ASP A 36 4.01 1.81 7.11
C ASP A 36 4.61 2.70 6.01
N GLN A 37 4.51 2.27 4.76
CA GLN A 37 5.00 3.05 3.63
C GLN A 37 4.17 4.31 3.38
N LEU A 38 2.85 4.24 3.56
CA LEU A 38 1.99 5.42 3.51
C LEU A 38 2.35 6.43 4.61
N ALA A 39 2.60 5.97 5.85
CA ALA A 39 3.12 6.85 6.89
C ALA A 39 4.46 7.46 6.53
N THR A 40 5.38 6.69 5.97
CA THR A 40 6.68 7.20 5.50
C THR A 40 6.50 8.28 4.43
N CYS A 41 5.57 8.11 3.49
CA CYS A 41 5.25 9.12 2.48
C CYS A 41 4.65 10.38 3.10
N LEU A 42 3.70 10.23 4.03
CA LEU A 42 3.07 11.36 4.73
C LEU A 42 4.10 12.15 5.55
N LYS A 43 4.93 11.47 6.34
CA LYS A 43 6.03 12.11 7.10
C LYS A 43 7.04 12.79 6.20
N ALA A 44 7.30 12.26 5.00
CA ALA A 44 8.18 12.90 4.04
C ALA A 44 7.58 14.19 3.45
N PHE A 45 6.26 14.28 3.37
CA PHE A 45 5.56 15.44 2.81
C PHE A 45 5.27 16.52 3.86
N LEU A 46 4.78 16.14 5.04
CA LEU A 46 4.34 17.09 6.06
C LEU A 46 5.52 17.92 6.59
N ILE A 47 5.20 19.02 7.29
CA ILE A 47 6.21 19.84 7.97
C ILE A 47 7.09 18.98 8.88
N GLU A 48 8.37 19.29 8.96
CA GLU A 48 9.32 18.59 9.83
C GLU A 48 9.12 19.05 11.28
N ASP A 49 8.13 18.45 11.95
CA ASP A 49 7.74 18.80 13.31
C ASP A 49 7.22 17.57 14.07
N ALA A 50 7.37 17.57 15.40
CA ALA A 50 6.90 16.49 16.27
C ALA A 50 5.37 16.29 16.19
N VAL A 51 4.60 17.37 16.03
CA VAL A 51 3.14 17.32 15.85
C VAL A 51 2.79 16.55 14.58
N ALA A 52 3.46 16.84 13.47
CA ALA A 52 3.23 16.16 12.20
C ALA A 52 3.59 14.68 12.27
N ASN A 53 4.71 14.33 12.91
CA ASN A 53 5.10 12.92 13.12
C ASN A 53 4.09 12.18 13.99
N GLY A 54 3.61 12.84 15.05
CA GLY A 54 2.61 12.30 15.98
C GLY A 54 1.28 11.89 15.31
N LEU A 55 0.89 12.53 14.20
CA LEU A 55 -0.30 12.14 13.44
C LEU A 55 -0.25 10.69 12.96
N THR A 56 0.96 10.22 12.61
CA THR A 56 1.20 8.86 12.09
C THR A 56 1.77 7.89 13.12
N ASP A 57 2.50 8.40 14.13
CA ASP A 57 3.19 7.57 15.12
C ASP A 57 2.30 7.15 16.28
N ASP A 58 1.24 7.90 16.59
CA ASP A 58 0.28 7.52 17.62
C ASP A 58 -0.65 6.40 17.11
N PRO A 59 -0.63 5.20 17.74
CA PRO A 59 -1.53 4.09 17.38
C PRO A 59 -3.01 4.40 17.62
N ARG A 60 -3.33 5.47 18.36
CA ARG A 60 -4.68 5.97 18.61
C ARG A 60 -4.92 7.33 17.95
N GLY A 61 -3.96 7.79 17.16
CA GLY A 61 -4.00 9.07 16.47
C GLY A 61 -4.93 9.08 15.25
N PRO A 62 -5.12 10.25 14.64
CA PRO A 62 -6.04 10.44 13.51
C PRO A 62 -5.64 9.63 12.26
N LEU A 63 -4.36 9.28 12.11
CA LEU A 63 -3.85 8.46 10.99
C LEU A 63 -3.39 7.08 11.47
N ALA A 64 -4.00 6.55 12.52
CA ALA A 64 -3.72 5.20 13.02
C ALA A 64 -4.15 4.10 12.04
N THR A 65 -5.21 4.32 11.26
CA THR A 65 -5.77 3.29 10.38
C THR A 65 -5.18 3.33 8.97
N PHE A 66 -5.22 2.17 8.30
CA PHE A 66 -4.83 2.02 6.90
C PHE A 66 -5.61 2.96 5.98
N SER A 67 -6.94 2.97 6.09
CA SER A 67 -7.80 3.81 5.27
C SER A 67 -7.56 5.30 5.49
N ALA A 68 -7.31 5.74 6.74
CA ALA A 68 -7.01 7.14 7.03
C ALA A 68 -5.71 7.61 6.36
N ARG A 69 -4.65 6.79 6.42
CA ARG A 69 -3.37 7.11 5.75
C ARG A 69 -3.52 7.15 4.23
N ALA A 70 -4.21 6.17 3.64
CA ALA A 70 -4.45 6.12 2.19
C ALA A 70 -5.26 7.33 1.72
N SER A 71 -6.32 7.68 2.44
CA SER A 71 -7.20 8.81 2.11
C SER A 71 -6.46 10.14 2.18
N LEU A 72 -5.66 10.37 3.24
CA LEU A 72 -4.87 11.59 3.34
C LEU A 72 -3.78 11.65 2.27
N ALA A 73 -3.09 10.54 2.00
CA ALA A 73 -2.06 10.49 0.97
C ALA A 73 -2.64 10.83 -0.42
N TYR A 74 -3.85 10.36 -0.73
CA TYR A 74 -4.55 10.73 -1.95
C TYR A 74 -4.99 12.19 -1.97
N ALA A 75 -5.59 12.67 -0.87
CA ALA A 75 -6.04 14.06 -0.74
C ALA A 75 -4.91 15.08 -0.91
N LEU A 76 -3.69 14.72 -0.49
CA LEU A 76 -2.47 15.52 -0.67
C LEU A 76 -1.79 15.32 -2.04
N GLY A 77 -2.33 14.47 -2.91
CA GLY A 77 -1.77 14.18 -4.23
C GLY A 77 -0.45 13.39 -4.21
N LEU A 78 -0.19 12.62 -3.13
CA LEU A 78 1.03 11.82 -2.97
C LEU A 78 0.93 10.44 -3.65
N ILE A 79 -0.29 9.96 -3.86
CA ILE A 79 -0.61 8.73 -4.59
C ILE A 79 -1.67 9.03 -5.64
N SER A 80 -1.70 8.24 -6.72
CA SER A 80 -2.72 8.39 -7.76
C SER A 80 -4.08 7.89 -7.29
N LYS A 81 -5.13 8.24 -8.03
CA LYS A 81 -6.50 7.72 -7.77
C LYS A 81 -6.54 6.19 -7.85
N GLU A 82 -5.88 5.60 -8.84
CA GLU A 82 -5.78 4.15 -9.01
C GLU A 82 -5.09 3.50 -7.79
N GLU A 83 -3.98 4.07 -7.32
CA GLU A 83 -3.26 3.54 -6.16
C GLU A 83 -4.08 3.65 -4.87
N TYR A 84 -4.87 4.73 -4.75
CA TYR A 84 -5.80 4.88 -3.64
C TYR A 84 -6.92 3.84 -3.68
N GLU A 85 -7.56 3.64 -4.85
CA GLU A 85 -8.61 2.63 -5.04
C GLU A 85 -8.10 1.21 -4.73
N ASP A 86 -6.88 0.88 -5.15
CA ASP A 86 -6.25 -0.40 -4.81
C ASP A 86 -5.92 -0.52 -3.33
N CYS A 87 -5.42 0.55 -2.69
CA CYS A 87 -5.19 0.56 -1.24
C CYS A 87 -6.51 0.31 -0.49
N ASP A 88 -7.56 1.04 -0.82
CA ASP A 88 -8.89 0.87 -0.20
C ASP A 88 -9.40 -0.57 -0.34
N THR A 89 -9.28 -1.13 -1.55
CA THR A 89 -9.62 -2.52 -1.85
C THR A 89 -8.81 -3.52 -1.01
N ILE A 90 -7.48 -3.33 -0.90
CA ILE A 90 -6.62 -4.15 -0.02
C ILE A 90 -7.06 -4.05 1.44
N GLY A 91 -7.43 -2.85 1.91
CA GLY A 91 -7.97 -2.62 3.25
C GLY A 91 -9.24 -3.42 3.50
N ARG A 92 -10.19 -3.38 2.55
CA ARG A 92 -11.44 -4.14 2.60
C ARG A 92 -11.18 -5.66 2.61
N ILE A 93 -10.26 -6.15 1.76
CA ILE A 93 -9.86 -7.56 1.75
C ILE A 93 -9.30 -7.96 3.12
N ARG A 94 -8.38 -7.16 3.70
CA ARG A 94 -7.83 -7.42 5.04
C ARG A 94 -8.93 -7.49 6.11
N ASP A 95 -9.92 -6.62 6.04
CA ASP A 95 -11.01 -6.60 7.00
C ASP A 95 -11.90 -7.84 6.87
N GLU A 96 -12.17 -8.32 5.65
CA GLU A 96 -12.86 -9.61 5.45
C GLU A 96 -12.07 -10.79 6.00
N PHE A 97 -10.76 -10.83 5.76
CA PHE A 97 -9.89 -11.84 6.37
C PHE A 97 -9.90 -11.75 7.91
N SER A 98 -10.10 -10.57 8.49
CA SER A 98 -10.15 -10.38 9.95
C SER A 98 -11.44 -10.90 10.58
N LYS A 99 -12.57 -10.89 9.86
CA LYS A 99 -13.90 -11.26 10.38
C LYS A 99 -14.10 -12.77 10.48
N SER A 100 -13.52 -13.55 9.58
CA SER A 100 -13.76 -15.00 9.50
C SER A 100 -12.45 -15.78 9.47
N LEU A 101 -12.34 -16.82 10.30
CA LEU A 101 -11.21 -17.75 10.28
C LEU A 101 -11.12 -18.56 8.98
N LYS A 102 -12.25 -18.73 8.27
CA LYS A 102 -12.34 -19.49 7.02
C LYS A 102 -12.19 -18.64 5.76
N ALA A 103 -11.95 -17.34 5.90
CA ALA A 103 -11.74 -16.43 4.78
C ALA A 103 -10.58 -16.90 3.89
N ASP A 104 -10.84 -16.94 2.58
CA ASP A 104 -9.87 -17.25 1.54
C ASP A 104 -10.26 -16.52 0.23
N PHE A 105 -9.35 -16.48 -0.74
CA PHE A 105 -9.52 -15.78 -2.02
C PHE A 105 -10.62 -16.33 -2.93
N GLU A 106 -11.16 -17.51 -2.62
CA GLU A 106 -12.30 -18.11 -3.33
C GLU A 106 -13.66 -17.74 -2.70
N THR A 107 -13.65 -17.05 -1.55
CA THR A 107 -14.87 -16.53 -0.92
C THR A 107 -15.46 -15.45 -1.82
N GLU A 108 -16.77 -15.47 -2.05
CA GLU A 108 -17.46 -14.59 -3.00
C GLU A 108 -17.07 -13.11 -2.82
N GLU A 109 -17.15 -12.60 -1.58
CA GLU A 109 -16.83 -11.20 -1.27
C GLU A 109 -15.37 -10.85 -1.58
N ILE A 110 -14.42 -11.73 -1.23
CA ILE A 110 -12.98 -11.49 -1.46
C ILE A 110 -12.65 -11.60 -2.94
N ARG A 111 -13.25 -12.57 -3.63
CA ARG A 111 -13.05 -12.79 -5.07
C ARG A 111 -13.53 -11.56 -5.86
N ASP A 112 -14.65 -10.99 -5.47
CA ASP A 112 -15.23 -9.81 -6.12
C ASP A 112 -14.36 -8.59 -5.86
N LEU A 113 -13.90 -8.38 -4.61
CA LEU A 113 -12.90 -7.34 -4.29
C LEU A 113 -11.62 -7.48 -5.12
N CYS A 114 -11.14 -8.69 -5.36
CA CYS A 114 -9.93 -8.91 -6.17
C CYS A 114 -10.12 -8.52 -7.65
N GLN A 115 -11.35 -8.38 -8.15
CA GLN A 115 -11.59 -7.89 -9.51
C GLN A 115 -11.35 -6.40 -9.66
N ASP A 116 -11.49 -5.64 -8.57
CA ASP A 116 -11.33 -4.19 -8.57
C ASP A 116 -9.85 -3.76 -8.58
N LEU A 117 -8.92 -4.69 -8.30
CA LEU A 117 -7.49 -4.43 -8.26
C LEU A 117 -6.88 -4.19 -9.66
N ARG A 118 -6.07 -3.14 -9.81
CA ARG A 118 -5.56 -2.70 -11.12
C ARG A 118 -4.04 -2.57 -11.21
N CYS A 119 -3.37 -1.99 -10.21
CA CYS A 119 -1.95 -1.66 -10.30
C CYS A 119 -1.09 -2.88 -10.62
N GLY A 120 -0.19 -2.74 -11.60
CA GLY A 120 0.81 -3.74 -11.94
C GLY A 120 0.34 -4.87 -12.86
N LEU A 121 -0.98 -5.01 -13.08
CA LEU A 121 -1.52 -6.03 -13.97
C LEU A 121 -1.21 -5.73 -15.44
N GLU A 122 -1.06 -4.45 -15.80
CA GLU A 122 -0.69 -4.01 -17.16
C GLU A 122 0.78 -4.33 -17.52
N ALA A 123 1.68 -4.34 -16.52
CA ALA A 123 3.11 -4.61 -16.72
C ALA A 123 3.41 -6.10 -17.01
N THR A 124 2.42 -6.99 -16.84
CA THR A 124 2.51 -8.41 -17.18
C THR A 124 2.45 -8.69 -18.69
N GLY A 125 2.40 -7.65 -19.53
CA GLY A 125 2.78 -7.71 -20.95
C GLY A 125 1.94 -8.68 -21.80
N GLY A 126 0.62 -8.74 -21.59
CA GLY A 126 -0.26 -9.57 -22.43
C GLY A 126 -0.01 -11.08 -22.32
N ILE A 127 0.91 -11.53 -21.47
CA ILE A 127 0.99 -12.92 -21.05
C ILE A 127 -0.07 -13.08 -19.97
N THR A 128 -1.30 -13.32 -20.41
CA THR A 128 -2.30 -14.01 -19.59
C THR A 128 -1.61 -15.25 -19.02
N PRO A 129 -1.50 -15.43 -17.69
CA PRO A 129 -1.28 -16.77 -17.16
C PRO A 129 -2.41 -17.63 -17.73
N LEU A 130 -2.11 -18.87 -18.12
CA LEU A 130 -3.02 -19.85 -18.74
C LEU A 130 -4.27 -20.24 -17.90
N ALA A 131 -4.61 -19.47 -16.87
CA ALA A 131 -5.88 -19.44 -16.17
C ALA A 131 -6.07 -17.99 -15.69
N ALA A 132 -7.29 -17.43 -15.79
CA ALA A 132 -7.59 -16.11 -15.25
C ALA A 132 -6.95 -15.98 -13.84
N PRO A 133 -6.17 -14.92 -13.56
CA PRO A 133 -5.42 -14.87 -12.32
C PRO A 133 -6.40 -15.00 -11.15
N HIS A 134 -6.24 -16.07 -10.37
CA HIS A 134 -7.02 -16.32 -9.16
C HIS A 134 -6.89 -15.11 -8.23
N GLY A 135 -7.88 -14.85 -7.37
CA GLY A 135 -7.93 -13.63 -6.55
C GLY A 135 -6.61 -13.35 -5.81
N MET A 136 -5.96 -14.41 -5.32
CA MET A 136 -4.64 -14.32 -4.67
C MET A 136 -3.53 -13.77 -5.59
N ASN A 137 -3.47 -14.20 -6.84
CA ASN A 137 -2.43 -13.75 -7.77
C ASN A 137 -2.61 -12.26 -8.11
N LYS A 138 -3.86 -11.81 -8.30
CA LYS A 138 -4.17 -10.38 -8.49
C LYS A 138 -3.73 -9.59 -7.26
N PHE A 139 -4.15 -10.03 -6.08
CA PHE A 139 -3.77 -9.40 -4.81
C PHE A 139 -2.25 -9.27 -4.66
N VAL A 140 -1.51 -10.37 -4.85
CA VAL A 140 -0.05 -10.37 -4.70
C VAL A 140 0.59 -9.44 -5.73
N THR A 141 0.20 -9.50 -7.00
CA THR A 141 0.77 -8.63 -8.05
C THR A 141 0.53 -7.16 -7.76
N THR A 142 -0.69 -6.80 -7.36
CA THR A 142 -1.04 -5.42 -7.00
C THR A 142 -0.30 -4.95 -5.76
N ALA A 143 -0.26 -5.77 -4.70
CA ALA A 143 0.50 -5.46 -3.49
C ALA A 143 1.99 -5.25 -3.78
N VAL A 144 2.63 -6.15 -4.53
CA VAL A 144 4.04 -6.00 -4.95
C VAL A 144 4.23 -4.68 -5.68
N SER A 145 3.34 -4.36 -6.61
CA SER A 145 3.45 -3.16 -7.44
C SER A 145 3.34 -1.88 -6.61
N LEU A 146 2.37 -1.82 -5.69
CA LEU A 146 2.24 -0.69 -4.76
C LEU A 146 3.46 -0.58 -3.83
N ILE A 147 3.89 -1.69 -3.21
CA ILE A 147 5.03 -1.72 -2.29
C ILE A 147 6.31 -1.25 -3.00
N SER A 148 6.50 -1.70 -4.24
CA SER A 148 7.61 -1.30 -5.10
C SER A 148 7.54 0.20 -5.42
N ARG A 149 6.37 0.72 -5.81
CA ARG A 149 6.18 2.14 -6.12
C ARG A 149 6.39 3.04 -4.90
N PHE A 150 5.88 2.66 -3.73
CA PHE A 150 5.96 3.47 -2.52
C PHE A 150 7.35 3.44 -1.88
N SER A 151 8.11 2.34 -2.03
CA SER A 151 9.47 2.19 -1.48
C SER A 151 10.41 3.33 -1.84
N VAL A 152 10.36 3.83 -3.07
CA VAL A 152 11.23 4.92 -3.53
C VAL A 152 10.56 6.30 -3.44
N ARG A 153 9.24 6.34 -3.25
CA ARG A 153 8.44 7.56 -3.42
C ARG A 153 8.75 8.62 -2.38
N HIS A 154 9.00 8.22 -1.15
CA HIS A 154 9.33 9.15 -0.06
C HIS A 154 10.53 10.04 -0.39
N HIS A 155 11.52 9.56 -1.16
CA HIS A 155 12.66 10.36 -1.63
C HIS A 155 12.28 11.49 -2.60
N TYR A 156 11.23 11.29 -3.41
CA TYR A 156 10.73 12.31 -4.32
C TYR A 156 9.79 13.27 -3.61
N ILE A 157 8.94 12.74 -2.71
CA ILE A 157 8.02 13.53 -1.90
C ILE A 157 8.76 14.51 -1.00
N SER A 158 9.89 14.11 -0.40
CA SER A 158 10.66 14.99 0.49
C SER A 158 11.18 16.26 -0.18
N ARG A 159 11.29 16.27 -1.52
CA ARG A 159 11.64 17.48 -2.30
C ARG A 159 10.50 18.49 -2.38
N LYS A 160 9.26 18.05 -2.13
CA LYS A 160 8.04 18.86 -2.09
C LYS A 160 7.53 19.01 -0.65
N ARG A 161 8.39 18.79 0.34
CA ARG A 161 8.01 18.87 1.76
C ARG A 161 7.35 20.22 2.05
N ALA A 162 6.24 20.19 2.76
CA ALA A 162 5.55 21.36 3.26
C ALA A 162 6.48 22.15 4.20
N THR A 163 6.54 23.46 4.00
CA THR A 163 7.31 24.36 4.85
C THR A 163 6.39 25.43 5.41
N TYR A 164 6.69 25.86 6.63
CA TYR A 164 6.03 27.02 7.20
C TYR A 164 6.59 28.28 6.54
N SER A 165 5.76 29.00 5.79
CA SER A 165 6.13 30.24 5.09
C SER A 165 5.51 31.50 5.72
N GLY A 166 5.06 31.38 6.97
CA GLY A 166 4.23 32.39 7.64
C GLY A 166 2.73 32.06 7.52
N GLN A 167 1.90 32.85 8.21
CA GLN A 167 0.45 32.80 7.97
C GLN A 167 0.18 33.43 6.60
N PRO A 168 -0.61 32.78 5.73
CA PRO A 168 -1.21 33.52 4.64
C PRO A 168 -2.10 34.57 5.31
N TYR A 169 -1.80 35.85 5.00
CA TYR A 169 -2.45 37.08 5.47
C TYR A 169 -2.29 37.41 6.97
#